data_AF-A0A7J4PRC6-F1
#
_entry.id   AF-A0A7J4PRC6-F1
#
_cell.length_a   1.000
_cell.length_b   1.000
_cell.length_c   1.000
_cell.angle_alpha   90.00
_cell.angle_beta   90.00
_cell.angle_gamma   90.00
#
_symmetry.space_group_name_H-M   'P 1'
#
loop_
_entity.id
_entity.type
_entity.pdbx_description
1 polymer ?
#
loop_
_entity_poly.entity_id
_entity_poly.type
_entity_poly.pdbx_seq_one_letter_code
_entity_poly.pdbx_strand_id
1 'polypeptide(L)'
;MLAKYRASSHLYRLGEDDMGGTLVTITNNEDVSLHGSESNLFQVKFGFRRLEDKRVCIALFGPDIEKIPNKDLRIWRGYKIDKPIFAQDDPAFERWVNQYLEGDWDVEDGPIPQIGRLVKLIRALTQETLGEPLFRFEENPLINYPVAENTDAYAQAHLELYCLIIDGLNKAALEKFSGYIGITLTDSSKTLNSIKEILPYYLVTKVHAPFKKCSDIRNKKHGVPSEGPKPFPAFDNFQRNLTEIATGLSELNQWLERELSADSKACLERVEAVAFYPKFIDPPKPESKLDEIRKSEGKTIHSVEFGRVKTHPEGHKSEGIVFHFTDGSSMDIKIGSNIRNLSDKIVGLKPDDLSVSLMISWVPPIRNK
;
A
#
# COMPACT_ATOMS: atom_id res chain seq x y z
N MET A 1 -27.09 7.27 2.10
CA MET A 1 -26.19 8.43 1.90
C MET A 1 -24.88 8.02 1.21
N LEU A 2 -23.99 7.25 1.86
CA LEU A 2 -22.69 6.85 1.30
C LEU A 2 -22.78 6.02 0.01
N ALA A 3 -23.86 5.25 -0.16
CA ALA A 3 -24.11 4.48 -1.38
C ALA A 3 -24.05 5.32 -2.67
N LYS A 4 -24.51 6.59 -2.65
CA LYS A 4 -24.45 7.48 -3.82
C LYS A 4 -22.98 7.75 -4.20
N TYR A 5 -22.17 8.08 -3.21
CA TYR A 5 -20.75 8.41 -3.40
C TYR A 5 -19.97 7.20 -3.91
N ARG A 6 -20.28 6.00 -3.41
CA ARG A 6 -19.70 4.74 -3.92
C ARG A 6 -20.10 4.46 -5.38
N ALA A 7 -21.36 4.69 -5.74
CA ALA A 7 -21.83 4.52 -7.12
C ALA A 7 -21.24 5.56 -8.10
N SER A 8 -20.71 6.67 -7.57
CA SER A 8 -20.09 7.75 -8.33
C SER A 8 -18.58 7.80 -8.08
N SER A 9 -17.92 6.64 -8.06
CA SER A 9 -16.48 6.49 -7.73
C SER A 9 -15.52 7.22 -8.67
N HIS A 10 -15.99 7.65 -9.85
CA HIS A 10 -15.27 8.51 -10.77
C HIS A 10 -15.24 9.99 -10.33
N LEU A 11 -16.13 10.40 -9.42
CA LEU A 11 -16.21 11.76 -8.88
C LEU A 11 -15.76 11.83 -7.42
N TYR A 12 -15.85 10.73 -6.68
CA TYR A 12 -15.59 10.72 -5.24
C TYR A 12 -14.74 9.52 -4.83
N ARG A 13 -13.84 9.74 -3.88
CA ARG A 13 -13.12 8.70 -3.16
C ARG A 13 -13.68 8.63 -1.74
N LEU A 14 -14.06 7.43 -1.33
CA LEU A 14 -14.52 7.12 0.01
C LEU A 14 -13.52 6.16 0.64
N GLY A 15 -12.95 6.54 1.78
CA GLY A 15 -12.15 5.66 2.62
C GLY A 15 -12.84 5.52 3.97
N GLU A 16 -12.96 4.29 4.44
CA GLU A 16 -13.65 3.95 5.69
C GLU A 16 -12.78 3.06 6.57
N ASP A 17 -13.01 3.19 7.87
CA ASP A 17 -12.54 2.31 8.93
C ASP A 17 -13.65 2.18 10.00
N ASP A 18 -13.42 1.43 11.07
CA ASP A 18 -14.46 1.09 12.05
C ASP A 18 -15.08 2.26 12.81
N MET A 19 -14.33 3.35 13.01
CA MET A 19 -14.78 4.56 13.68
C MET A 19 -15.38 5.62 12.74
N GLY A 20 -15.18 5.50 11.42
CA GLY A 20 -15.60 6.52 10.47
C GLY A 20 -14.82 6.51 9.17
N GLY A 21 -14.70 7.65 8.52
CA GLY A 21 -14.02 7.73 7.24
C GLY A 21 -13.84 9.14 6.71
N THR A 22 -13.33 9.19 5.48
CA THR A 22 -13.15 10.42 4.73
C THR A 22 -13.80 10.28 3.35
N LEU A 23 -14.58 11.30 2.98
CA LEU A 23 -15.11 11.49 1.64
C LEU A 23 -14.35 12.63 0.97
N VAL A 24 -13.76 12.39 -0.19
CA VAL A 24 -12.99 13.38 -0.96
C VAL A 24 -13.50 13.43 -2.39
N THR A 25 -13.58 14.62 -2.96
CA THR A 25 -13.85 14.79 -4.41
C THR A 25 -12.58 14.49 -5.21
N ILE A 26 -12.68 13.68 -6.27
CA ILE A 26 -11.54 13.34 -7.12
C ILE A 26 -11.36 14.45 -8.16
N THR A 27 -10.15 15.00 -8.27
CA THR A 27 -9.71 15.77 -9.43
C THR A 27 -9.18 14.81 -10.49
N ASN A 28 -9.73 14.83 -11.70
CA ASN A 28 -8.93 14.40 -12.85
C ASN A 28 -7.81 15.44 -13.00
N ASN A 29 -6.56 15.03 -12.78
CA ASN A 29 -5.37 15.91 -12.86
C ASN A 29 -5.08 16.49 -14.26
N GLU A 30 -5.99 16.34 -15.23
CA GLU A 30 -5.85 16.88 -16.58
C GLU A 30 -6.71 18.14 -16.85
N ASP A 31 -7.67 18.48 -15.99
CA ASP A 31 -8.63 19.57 -16.24
C ASP A 31 -8.49 20.78 -15.29
N VAL A 32 -7.32 20.99 -14.69
CA VAL A 32 -7.07 22.17 -13.83
C VAL A 32 -6.92 23.47 -14.65
N SER A 33 -6.86 23.39 -15.99
CA SER A 33 -6.64 24.54 -16.86
C SER A 33 -7.90 25.10 -17.56
N LEU A 34 -9.10 24.57 -17.29
CA LEU A 34 -10.32 25.05 -17.94
C LEU A 34 -11.41 25.45 -16.93
N HIS A 35 -11.54 26.77 -16.79
CA HIS A 35 -12.69 27.53 -16.30
C HIS A 35 -12.79 27.80 -14.79
N GLY A 36 -12.66 29.10 -14.47
CA GLY A 36 -12.88 29.70 -13.15
C GLY A 36 -14.35 29.67 -12.69
N SER A 37 -14.84 28.50 -12.33
CA SER A 37 -15.97 28.36 -11.41
C SER A 37 -15.46 27.70 -10.13
N GLU A 38 -15.82 28.27 -8.98
CA GLU A 38 -15.58 27.78 -7.61
C GLU A 38 -15.22 26.30 -7.55
N SER A 39 -14.03 25.98 -7.02
CA SER A 39 -13.55 24.62 -6.88
C SER A 39 -14.61 23.76 -6.19
N ASN A 40 -15.24 22.83 -6.91
CA ASN A 40 -16.16 21.82 -6.37
C ASN A 40 -15.45 20.79 -5.46
N LEU A 41 -14.26 21.13 -4.97
CA LEU A 41 -13.40 20.29 -4.18
C LEU A 41 -13.77 20.46 -2.72
N PHE A 42 -14.23 19.37 -2.13
CA PHE A 42 -14.38 19.28 -0.69
C PHE A 42 -13.87 17.94 -0.21
N GLN A 43 -13.40 17.97 1.03
CA GLN A 43 -13.09 16.81 1.83
C GLN A 43 -13.92 16.91 3.11
N VAL A 44 -14.58 15.83 3.47
CA VAL A 44 -15.38 15.71 4.68
C VAL A 44 -14.91 14.49 5.45
N LYS A 45 -14.57 14.71 6.71
CA LYS A 45 -14.35 13.62 7.65
C LYS A 45 -15.65 13.32 8.37
N PHE A 46 -15.93 12.04 8.58
CA PHE A 46 -17.15 11.61 9.25
C PHE A 46 -16.86 10.48 10.22
N GLY A 47 -17.63 10.42 11.30
CA GLY A 47 -17.62 9.34 12.28
C GLY A 47 -18.81 8.43 12.10
N PHE A 48 -18.69 7.17 12.50
CA PHE A 48 -19.83 6.31 12.76
C PHE A 48 -20.28 6.51 14.21
N ARG A 49 -21.56 6.81 14.43
CA ARG A 49 -22.14 7.01 15.77
C ARG A 49 -23.34 6.10 15.96
N ARG A 50 -23.41 5.46 17.13
CA ARG A 50 -24.53 4.60 17.51
C ARG A 50 -25.64 5.40 18.18
N LEU A 51 -26.87 5.08 17.77
CA LEU A 51 -28.09 5.48 18.46
C LEU A 51 -28.39 4.51 19.61
N GLU A 52 -29.25 4.90 20.54
CA GLU A 52 -29.68 4.06 21.68
C GLU A 52 -30.28 2.72 21.22
N ASP A 53 -30.95 2.71 20.07
CA ASP A 53 -31.53 1.51 19.45
C ASP A 53 -30.51 0.67 18.64
N LYS A 54 -29.21 0.96 18.80
CA LYS A 54 -28.06 0.31 18.15
C LYS A 54 -27.90 0.55 16.66
N ARG A 55 -28.78 1.33 16.01
CA ARG A 55 -28.55 1.74 14.62
C ARG A 55 -27.31 2.64 14.53
N VAL A 56 -26.54 2.47 13.46
CA VAL A 56 -25.38 3.31 13.16
C VAL A 56 -25.81 4.45 12.24
N CYS A 57 -25.39 5.67 12.58
CA CYS A 57 -25.54 6.86 11.76
C CYS A 57 -24.18 7.50 11.48
N ILE A 58 -24.17 8.46 10.56
CA ILE A 58 -22.98 9.23 10.19
C ILE A 58 -23.00 10.53 10.99
N ALA A 59 -21.93 10.76 11.74
CA ALA A 59 -21.66 12.01 12.43
C ALA A 59 -20.69 12.87 11.61
N LEU A 60 -20.96 14.16 11.57
CA LEU A 60 -20.16 15.14 10.83
C LEU A 60 -19.76 16.29 11.74
N PHE A 61 -18.56 16.80 11.49
CA PHE A 61 -18.13 18.05 12.10
C PHE A 61 -18.79 19.23 11.38
N GLY A 62 -19.50 20.08 12.13
CA GLY A 62 -20.29 21.19 11.58
C GLY A 62 -19.53 22.09 10.58
N PRO A 63 -18.31 22.55 10.90
CA PRO A 63 -17.49 23.35 9.99
C PRO A 63 -17.14 22.67 8.65
N ASP A 64 -17.10 21.33 8.59
CA ASP A 64 -16.89 20.64 7.32
C ASP A 64 -18.15 20.63 6.45
N ILE A 65 -19.34 20.74 7.04
CA ILE A 65 -20.61 20.86 6.30
C ILE A 65 -20.67 22.17 5.52
N GLU A 66 -20.14 23.25 6.07
CA GLU A 66 -20.12 24.57 5.43
C GLU A 66 -19.31 24.59 4.13
N LYS A 67 -18.34 23.67 4.00
CA LYS A 67 -17.50 23.51 2.81
C LYS A 67 -18.14 22.65 1.73
N ILE A 68 -19.26 21.96 2.03
CA ILE A 68 -19.92 21.07 1.06
C ILE A 68 -20.77 21.90 0.08
N PRO A 69 -20.58 21.72 -1.24
CA PRO A 69 -21.43 22.37 -2.24
C PRO A 69 -22.92 22.08 -2.03
N ASN A 70 -23.77 23.09 -2.24
CA ASN A 70 -25.22 22.98 -2.03
C ASN A 70 -25.88 21.77 -2.71
N LYS A 71 -25.40 21.38 -3.91
CA LYS A 71 -25.90 20.21 -4.65
C LYS A 71 -25.72 18.91 -3.88
N ASP A 72 -24.60 18.77 -3.17
CA ASP A 72 -24.26 17.61 -2.37
C ASP A 72 -24.97 17.68 -1.03
N LEU A 73 -24.94 18.86 -0.37
CA LEU A 73 -25.58 19.11 0.91
C LEU A 73 -27.10 18.79 0.90
N ARG A 74 -27.79 19.01 -0.23
CA ARG A 74 -29.20 18.63 -0.43
C ARG A 74 -29.47 17.13 -0.22
N ILE A 75 -28.53 16.27 -0.58
CA ILE A 75 -28.68 14.82 -0.41
C ILE A 75 -28.64 14.48 1.07
N TRP A 76 -27.77 15.14 1.83
CA TRP A 76 -27.56 14.86 3.25
C TRP A 76 -28.75 15.34 4.08
N ARG A 77 -29.37 16.47 3.71
CA ARG A 77 -30.54 17.04 4.41
C ARG A 77 -31.68 16.04 4.59
N GLY A 78 -31.94 15.19 3.60
CA GLY A 78 -33.01 14.17 3.67
C GLY A 78 -32.74 13.03 4.65
N TYR A 79 -31.50 12.87 5.13
CA TYR A 79 -31.09 11.82 6.08
C TYR A 79 -30.72 12.40 7.47
N LYS A 80 -30.93 13.70 7.70
CA LYS A 80 -30.62 14.33 8.98
C LYS A 80 -31.56 13.79 10.07
N ILE A 81 -30.98 13.50 11.24
CA ILE A 81 -31.72 13.16 12.45
C ILE A 81 -31.76 14.42 13.32
N ASP A 82 -32.94 15.01 13.54
CA ASP A 82 -33.04 16.32 14.22
C ASP A 82 -32.80 16.27 15.73
N LYS A 83 -33.15 15.15 16.37
CA LYS A 83 -33.01 14.93 17.82
C LYS A 83 -32.54 13.50 18.10
N PRO A 84 -31.30 13.15 17.72
CA PRO A 84 -30.79 11.81 17.93
C PRO A 84 -30.67 11.52 19.43
N ILE A 85 -31.08 10.31 19.84
CA ILE A 85 -30.76 9.75 21.15
C ILE A 85 -29.60 8.78 20.93
N PHE A 86 -28.41 9.17 21.40
CA PHE A 86 -27.19 8.41 21.17
C PHE A 86 -27.03 7.30 22.22
N ALA A 87 -26.34 6.22 21.83
CA ALA A 87 -25.90 5.22 22.79
C ALA A 87 -24.97 5.87 23.83
N GLN A 88 -25.06 5.41 25.08
CA GLN A 88 -24.24 5.91 26.18
C GLN A 88 -22.77 5.51 26.02
N ASP A 89 -22.52 4.31 25.52
CA ASP A 89 -21.18 3.76 25.28
C ASP A 89 -21.00 3.54 23.77
N ASP A 90 -20.00 4.21 23.20
CA ASP A 90 -19.63 4.10 21.78
C ASP A 90 -18.12 4.36 21.60
N PRO A 91 -17.27 3.39 21.96
CA PRO A 91 -15.81 3.56 21.96
C PRO A 91 -15.25 3.87 20.57
N ALA A 92 -15.91 3.38 19.51
CA ALA A 92 -15.52 3.68 18.15
C ALA A 92 -15.70 5.18 17.85
N PHE A 93 -16.83 5.76 18.22
CA PHE A 93 -17.02 7.20 18.07
C PHE A 93 -16.12 8.04 18.97
N GLU A 94 -15.86 7.58 20.20
CA GLU A 94 -14.92 8.27 21.10
C GLU A 94 -13.51 8.33 20.50
N ARG A 95 -13.03 7.23 19.90
CA ARG A 95 -11.77 7.23 19.13
C ARG A 95 -11.80 8.24 17.98
N TRP A 96 -12.91 8.34 17.25
CA TRP A 96 -13.07 9.33 16.19
C TRP A 96 -13.00 10.78 16.71
N VAL A 97 -13.66 11.07 17.83
CA VAL A 97 -13.60 12.38 18.50
C VAL A 97 -12.18 12.71 18.92
N ASN A 98 -11.51 11.77 19.60
CA ASN A 98 -10.14 11.96 20.06
C ASN A 98 -9.21 12.25 18.87
N GLN A 99 -9.31 11.48 17.79
CA GLN A 99 -8.43 11.65 16.64
C GLN A 99 -8.68 12.97 15.90
N TYR A 100 -9.95 13.27 15.59
CA TYR A 100 -10.26 14.32 14.63
C TYR A 100 -10.66 15.65 15.24
N LEU A 101 -11.11 15.66 16.51
CA LEU A 101 -11.50 16.88 17.21
C LEU A 101 -10.48 17.26 18.28
N GLU A 102 -9.95 16.29 19.04
CA GLU A 102 -8.98 16.56 20.11
C GLU A 102 -7.51 16.47 19.63
N GLY A 103 -7.27 15.94 18.43
CA GLY A 103 -5.94 15.85 17.83
C GLY A 103 -5.05 14.77 18.44
N ASP A 104 -5.65 13.69 18.94
CA ASP A 104 -4.94 12.52 19.42
C ASP A 104 -4.50 11.63 18.25
N TRP A 105 -3.20 11.45 18.08
CA TRP A 105 -2.64 10.63 17.01
C TRP A 105 -2.30 9.21 17.46
N ASP A 106 -2.41 8.91 18.76
CA ASP A 106 -2.16 7.59 19.34
C ASP A 106 -3.44 6.74 19.38
N VAL A 107 -4.25 6.85 18.32
CA VAL A 107 -5.50 6.10 18.18
C VAL A 107 -5.22 4.85 17.38
N GLU A 108 -5.52 3.68 17.95
CA GLU A 108 -5.38 2.39 17.26
C GLU A 108 -6.20 2.39 15.96
N ASP A 109 -5.53 2.03 14.86
CA ASP A 109 -6.21 1.79 13.59
C ASP A 109 -7.26 0.68 13.73
N GLY A 110 -8.36 0.83 13.01
CA GLY A 110 -9.32 -0.24 12.84
C GLY A 110 -8.83 -1.33 11.87
N PRO A 111 -9.68 -2.33 11.62
CA PRO A 111 -9.25 -3.57 10.99
C PRO A 111 -8.99 -3.42 9.48
N ILE A 112 -9.57 -2.45 8.78
CA ILE A 112 -9.33 -2.30 7.32
C ILE A 112 -7.88 -1.87 7.04
N PRO A 113 -7.35 -0.77 7.65
CA PRO A 113 -5.94 -0.41 7.53
C PRO A 113 -5.00 -1.52 8.01
N GLN A 114 -5.37 -2.22 9.10
CA GLN A 114 -4.57 -3.33 9.64
C GLN A 114 -4.45 -4.48 8.63
N ILE A 115 -5.54 -4.88 7.97
CA ILE A 115 -5.52 -5.89 6.89
C ILE A 115 -4.59 -5.46 5.77
N GLY A 116 -4.71 -4.21 5.30
CA GLY A 116 -3.85 -3.68 4.22
C GLY A 116 -2.37 -3.73 4.57
N ARG A 117 -1.99 -3.31 5.78
CA ARG A 117 -0.59 -3.41 6.24
C ARG A 117 -0.09 -4.85 6.31
N LEU A 118 -0.88 -5.75 6.88
CA LEU A 118 -0.50 -7.17 7.00
C LEU A 118 -0.36 -7.84 5.64
N VAL A 119 -1.24 -7.53 4.69
CA VAL A 119 -1.12 -8.01 3.30
C VAL A 119 0.18 -7.51 2.66
N LYS A 120 0.53 -6.21 2.82
CA LYS A 120 1.81 -5.65 2.33
C LYS A 120 3.02 -6.35 2.94
N LEU A 121 3.03 -6.57 4.26
CA LEU A 121 4.10 -7.27 4.97
C LEU A 121 4.27 -8.71 4.48
N ILE A 122 3.18 -9.48 4.42
CA ILE A 122 3.20 -10.87 3.95
C ILE A 122 3.66 -10.95 2.49
N ARG A 123 3.19 -10.03 1.64
CA ARG A 123 3.64 -9.94 0.24
C ARG A 123 5.13 -9.69 0.14
N ALA A 124 5.65 -8.69 0.84
CA ALA A 124 7.08 -8.36 0.79
C ALA A 124 7.94 -9.52 1.30
N LEU A 125 7.54 -10.12 2.42
CA LEU A 125 8.21 -11.29 2.99
C LEU A 125 8.32 -12.43 1.97
N THR A 126 7.21 -12.80 1.35
CA THR A 126 7.17 -13.92 0.38
C THR A 126 7.81 -13.56 -0.96
N GLN A 127 7.73 -12.30 -1.40
CA GLN A 127 8.44 -11.78 -2.56
C GLN A 127 9.97 -11.92 -2.40
N GLU A 128 10.53 -11.49 -1.27
CA GLU A 128 11.99 -11.52 -1.05
C GLU A 128 12.51 -12.94 -0.80
N THR A 129 11.74 -13.79 -0.11
CA THR A 129 12.20 -15.13 0.31
C THR A 129 11.88 -16.22 -0.70
N LEU A 130 10.72 -16.15 -1.37
CA LEU A 130 10.25 -17.15 -2.33
C LEU A 130 10.29 -16.63 -3.77
N GLY A 131 10.55 -15.34 -3.99
CA GLY A 131 10.51 -14.73 -5.31
C GLY A 131 9.09 -14.55 -5.87
N GLU A 132 8.05 -14.79 -5.09
CA GLU A 132 6.63 -14.62 -5.47
C GLU A 132 5.83 -14.12 -4.28
N PRO A 133 4.98 -13.09 -4.45
CA PRO A 133 4.19 -12.56 -3.35
C PRO A 133 2.95 -13.45 -3.12
N LEU A 134 2.65 -13.78 -1.86
CA LEU A 134 1.52 -14.66 -1.49
C LEU A 134 0.16 -14.07 -1.84
N PHE A 135 -0.02 -12.77 -1.65
CA PHE A 135 -1.16 -12.04 -2.21
C PHE A 135 -0.71 -11.36 -3.49
N ARG A 136 -1.62 -11.08 -4.44
CA ARG A 136 -1.38 -10.40 -5.72
C ARG A 136 -1.61 -8.89 -5.63
N PHE A 137 -2.51 -8.48 -4.74
CA PHE A 137 -2.88 -7.09 -4.52
C PHE A 137 -2.42 -6.66 -3.12
N GLU A 138 -2.08 -5.38 -2.97
CA GLU A 138 -1.62 -4.80 -1.70
C GLU A 138 -2.76 -4.24 -0.87
N GLU A 139 -3.79 -3.75 -1.55
CA GLU A 139 -4.95 -3.11 -0.96
C GLU A 139 -6.14 -3.22 -1.92
N ASN A 140 -7.35 -3.07 -1.38
CA ASN A 140 -8.54 -2.84 -2.18
C ASN A 140 -9.27 -1.61 -1.59
N PRO A 141 -9.20 -0.44 -2.24
CA PRO A 141 -9.83 0.79 -1.74
C PRO A 141 -11.36 0.73 -1.78
N LEU A 142 -11.95 -0.31 -2.38
CA LEU A 142 -13.40 -0.51 -2.43
C LEU A 142 -13.93 -1.28 -1.22
N ILE A 143 -13.08 -1.79 -0.33
CA ILE A 143 -13.51 -2.36 0.94
C ILE A 143 -14.11 -1.25 1.79
N ASN A 144 -15.39 -1.39 2.10
CA ASN A 144 -16.16 -0.40 2.84
C ASN A 144 -17.21 -1.11 3.71
N TYR A 145 -17.67 -0.47 4.79
CA TYR A 145 -18.73 -0.99 5.65
C TYR A 145 -20.06 -1.09 4.91
N PRO A 146 -20.97 -2.01 5.32
CA PRO A 146 -22.30 -2.12 4.72
C PRO A 146 -23.07 -0.78 4.77
N VAL A 147 -23.68 -0.40 3.65
CA VAL A 147 -24.48 0.85 3.55
C VAL A 147 -25.85 0.76 4.22
N ALA A 148 -26.25 -0.43 4.67
CA ALA A 148 -27.54 -0.71 5.26
C ALA A 148 -27.49 -1.99 6.13
N GLU A 149 -28.39 -2.08 7.11
CA GLU A 149 -28.54 -3.23 8.02
C GLU A 149 -29.39 -4.34 7.38
N ASN A 150 -28.85 -4.96 6.32
CA ASN A 150 -29.48 -6.11 5.67
C ASN A 150 -28.47 -7.09 5.08
N THR A 151 -28.96 -8.28 4.73
CA THR A 151 -28.14 -9.38 4.20
C THR A 151 -27.46 -9.07 2.86
N ASP A 152 -28.05 -8.22 2.01
CA ASP A 152 -27.48 -7.87 0.71
C ASP A 152 -26.29 -6.91 0.84
N ALA A 153 -26.44 -5.85 1.65
CA ALA A 153 -25.36 -4.90 1.95
C ALA A 153 -24.19 -5.61 2.67
N TYR A 154 -24.50 -6.56 3.55
CA TYR A 154 -23.50 -7.40 4.21
C TYR A 154 -22.71 -8.26 3.20
N ALA A 155 -23.39 -8.91 2.26
CA ALA A 155 -22.75 -9.71 1.22
C ALA A 155 -21.94 -8.86 0.23
N GLN A 156 -22.43 -7.66 -0.10
CA GLN A 156 -21.71 -6.72 -0.96
C GLN A 156 -20.39 -6.25 -0.33
N ALA A 157 -20.37 -5.96 0.97
CA ALA A 157 -19.15 -5.59 1.68
C ALA A 157 -18.10 -6.73 1.67
N HIS A 158 -18.54 -7.98 1.70
CA HIS A 158 -17.65 -9.15 1.59
C HIS A 158 -17.08 -9.38 0.19
N LEU A 159 -17.71 -8.87 -0.88
CA LEU A 159 -17.21 -9.05 -2.24
C LEU A 159 -15.83 -8.42 -2.41
N GLU A 160 -15.68 -7.17 -1.98
CA GLU A 160 -14.41 -6.43 -2.13
C GLU A 160 -13.31 -6.99 -1.22
N LEU A 161 -13.69 -7.44 -0.02
CA LEU A 161 -12.79 -8.14 0.88
C LEU A 161 -12.31 -9.47 0.27
N TYR A 162 -13.23 -10.25 -0.32
CA TYR A 162 -12.93 -11.50 -1.02
C TYR A 162 -11.92 -11.30 -2.14
N CYS A 163 -12.05 -10.22 -2.92
CA CYS A 163 -11.11 -9.89 -3.99
C CYS A 163 -9.68 -9.66 -3.46
N LEU A 164 -9.51 -9.08 -2.27
CA LEU A 164 -8.20 -8.85 -1.66
C LEU A 164 -7.61 -10.13 -1.05
N ILE A 165 -8.37 -10.85 -0.21
CA ILE A 165 -7.81 -11.92 0.62
C ILE A 165 -7.95 -13.34 0.03
N ILE A 166 -8.80 -13.54 -0.98
CA ILE A 166 -9.05 -14.87 -1.58
C ILE A 166 -8.69 -14.89 -3.06
N ASP A 167 -9.29 -14.03 -3.90
CA ASP A 167 -8.86 -13.91 -5.31
C ASP A 167 -7.44 -13.35 -5.41
N GLY A 168 -7.03 -12.58 -4.39
CA GLY A 168 -5.68 -12.11 -4.23
C GLY A 168 -4.68 -13.22 -3.95
N LEU A 169 -5.06 -14.42 -3.48
CA LEU A 169 -4.09 -15.49 -3.24
C LEU A 169 -3.38 -15.90 -4.54
N ASN A 170 -2.05 -15.91 -4.49
CA ASN A 170 -1.19 -16.24 -5.61
C ASN A 170 -0.85 -17.73 -5.62
N LYS A 171 -1.36 -18.44 -6.62
CA LYS A 171 -1.06 -19.84 -6.88
C LYS A 171 0.46 -20.12 -6.91
N ALA A 172 1.26 -19.30 -7.61
CA ALA A 172 2.69 -19.56 -7.77
C ALA A 172 3.43 -19.48 -6.42
N ALA A 173 3.07 -18.51 -5.59
CA ALA A 173 3.62 -18.39 -4.24
C ALA A 173 3.24 -19.58 -3.36
N LEU A 174 1.99 -20.05 -3.43
CA LEU A 174 1.53 -21.24 -2.69
C LEU A 174 2.29 -22.51 -3.12
N GLU A 175 2.54 -22.70 -4.43
CA GLU A 175 3.32 -23.83 -4.96
C GLU A 175 4.80 -23.76 -4.52
N LYS A 176 5.41 -22.58 -4.58
CA LYS A 176 6.79 -22.38 -4.11
C LYS A 176 6.91 -22.64 -2.61
N PHE A 177 5.96 -22.13 -1.83
CA PHE A 177 5.99 -22.29 -0.39
C PHE A 177 5.70 -23.73 0.04
N SER A 178 4.72 -24.40 -0.58
CA SER A 178 4.46 -25.82 -0.30
C SER A 178 5.68 -26.68 -0.62
N GLY A 179 6.36 -26.41 -1.74
CA GLY A 179 7.63 -27.05 -2.08
C GLY A 179 8.73 -26.80 -1.05
N TYR A 180 8.86 -25.56 -0.57
CA TYR A 180 9.82 -25.18 0.47
C TYR A 180 9.62 -25.94 1.78
N ILE A 181 8.37 -26.13 2.24
CA ILE A 181 8.05 -26.87 3.46
C ILE A 181 7.82 -28.38 3.25
N GLY A 182 8.01 -28.89 2.03
CA GLY A 182 7.88 -30.32 1.70
C GLY A 182 6.45 -30.86 1.65
N ILE A 183 5.45 -30.01 1.41
CA ILE A 183 4.04 -30.41 1.26
C ILE A 183 3.67 -30.48 -0.23
N THR A 184 3.02 -31.58 -0.62
CA THR A 184 2.44 -31.74 -1.97
C THR A 184 0.98 -31.31 -1.96
N LEU A 185 0.64 -30.30 -2.76
CA LEU A 185 -0.73 -29.80 -2.88
C LEU A 185 -1.60 -30.75 -3.71
N THR A 186 -2.84 -30.96 -3.26
CA THR A 186 -3.80 -31.82 -3.96
C THR A 186 -4.31 -31.18 -5.25
N ASP A 187 -4.65 -29.89 -5.21
CA ASP A 187 -5.13 -29.10 -6.35
C ASP A 187 -4.74 -27.63 -6.17
N SER A 188 -3.65 -27.21 -6.83
CA SER A 188 -3.13 -25.85 -6.73
C SER A 188 -3.99 -24.79 -7.45
N SER A 189 -5.02 -25.20 -8.20
CA SER A 189 -5.96 -24.23 -8.80
C SER A 189 -6.94 -23.65 -7.78
N LYS A 190 -7.16 -24.34 -6.65
CA LYS A 190 -8.06 -23.91 -5.58
C LYS A 190 -7.26 -23.29 -4.44
N THR A 191 -6.80 -22.06 -4.64
CA THR A 191 -5.89 -21.33 -3.73
C THR A 191 -6.33 -21.34 -2.27
N LEU A 192 -7.62 -21.20 -1.97
CA LEU A 192 -8.14 -21.26 -0.60
C LEU A 192 -8.02 -22.66 0.03
N ASN A 193 -8.16 -23.73 -0.76
CA ASN A 193 -7.90 -25.09 -0.27
C ASN A 193 -6.39 -25.33 -0.14
N SER A 194 -5.59 -24.85 -1.09
CA SER A 194 -4.14 -25.01 -1.05
C SER A 194 -3.52 -24.33 0.18
N ILE A 195 -3.96 -23.12 0.55
CA ILE A 195 -3.49 -22.49 1.79
C ILE A 195 -3.90 -23.31 3.02
N LYS A 196 -5.08 -23.93 3.04
CA LYS A 196 -5.50 -24.83 4.13
C LYS A 196 -4.56 -26.04 4.29
N GLU A 197 -4.12 -26.63 3.19
CA GLU A 197 -3.21 -27.79 3.17
C GLU A 197 -1.82 -27.43 3.71
N ILE A 198 -1.39 -26.19 3.48
CA ILE A 198 -0.10 -25.65 3.92
C ILE A 198 -0.11 -25.28 5.41
N LEU A 199 -1.22 -24.74 5.91
CA LEU A 199 -1.30 -24.23 7.27
C LEU A 199 -1.21 -25.33 8.33
N PRO A 200 -0.46 -25.12 9.43
CA PRO A 200 -0.55 -25.99 10.60
C PRO A 200 -1.96 -25.95 11.19
N TYR A 201 -2.36 -27.03 11.86
CA TYR A 201 -3.73 -27.23 12.34
C TYR A 201 -4.29 -26.04 13.14
N TYR A 202 -3.48 -25.43 14.01
CA TYR A 202 -3.90 -24.29 14.84
C TYR A 202 -4.16 -23.01 14.03
N LEU A 203 -3.58 -22.86 12.84
CA LEU A 203 -3.83 -21.72 11.94
C LEU A 203 -4.98 -21.96 10.98
N VAL A 204 -5.41 -23.20 10.77
CA VAL A 204 -6.60 -23.49 9.95
C VAL A 204 -7.84 -22.79 10.53
N THR A 205 -7.98 -22.76 11.86
CA THR A 205 -9.10 -22.10 12.54
C THR A 205 -8.96 -20.58 12.59
N LYS A 206 -7.72 -20.05 12.64
CA LYS A 206 -7.47 -18.61 12.73
C LYS A 206 -7.40 -17.89 11.37
N VAL A 207 -6.94 -18.58 10.32
CA VAL A 207 -6.70 -18.00 8.99
C VAL A 207 -7.72 -18.52 7.99
N HIS A 208 -7.72 -19.84 7.76
CA HIS A 208 -8.56 -20.42 6.73
C HIS A 208 -10.06 -20.31 7.06
N ALA A 209 -10.48 -20.50 8.32
CA ALA A 209 -11.90 -20.44 8.67
C ALA A 209 -12.52 -19.03 8.44
N PRO A 210 -11.90 -17.90 8.86
CA PRO A 210 -12.38 -16.57 8.48
C PRO A 210 -12.40 -16.33 6.96
N PHE A 211 -11.40 -16.80 6.22
CA PHE A 211 -11.38 -16.67 4.75
C PHE A 211 -12.51 -17.48 4.12
N LYS A 212 -12.73 -18.71 4.59
CA LYS A 212 -13.83 -19.57 4.12
C LYS A 212 -15.19 -18.95 4.41
N LYS A 213 -15.37 -18.35 5.60
CA LYS A 213 -16.58 -17.61 5.97
C LYS A 213 -16.84 -16.45 5.02
N CYS A 214 -15.81 -15.67 4.67
CA CYS A 214 -15.89 -14.61 3.66
C CYS A 214 -16.32 -15.17 2.28
N SER A 215 -15.69 -16.26 1.82
CA SER A 215 -16.06 -16.95 0.58
C SER A 215 -17.52 -17.41 0.57
N ASP A 216 -18.00 -17.99 1.66
CA ASP A 216 -19.36 -18.53 1.76
C ASP A 216 -20.42 -17.42 1.75
N ILE A 217 -20.12 -16.28 2.37
CA ILE A 217 -21.00 -15.11 2.34
C ILE A 217 -21.10 -14.56 0.91
N ARG A 218 -19.97 -14.42 0.21
CA ARG A 218 -19.91 -13.95 -1.18
C ARG A 218 -20.65 -14.90 -2.13
N ASN A 219 -20.45 -16.21 -1.99
CA ASN A 219 -21.04 -17.20 -2.90
C ASN A 219 -22.58 -17.25 -2.84
N LYS A 220 -23.21 -16.77 -1.75
CA LYS A 220 -24.67 -16.61 -1.69
C LYS A 220 -25.23 -15.60 -2.70
N LYS A 221 -24.40 -14.71 -3.28
CA LYS A 221 -24.79 -13.85 -4.41
C LYS A 221 -24.65 -14.51 -5.79
N HIS A 222 -23.86 -15.58 -5.92
CA HIS A 222 -23.59 -16.20 -7.21
C HIS A 222 -24.65 -17.24 -7.57
N GLY A 223 -25.48 -16.95 -8.58
CA GLY A 223 -26.22 -17.95 -9.33
C GLY A 223 -27.62 -18.34 -8.83
N VAL A 224 -28.19 -17.67 -7.83
CA VAL A 224 -29.58 -17.89 -7.39
C VAL A 224 -30.24 -16.52 -7.17
N PRO A 225 -31.50 -16.29 -7.59
CA PRO A 225 -32.22 -15.07 -7.21
C PRO A 225 -32.19 -14.97 -5.69
N SER A 226 -31.54 -13.93 -5.17
CA SER A 226 -31.50 -13.70 -3.74
C SER A 226 -32.93 -13.64 -3.24
N GLU A 227 -33.27 -14.42 -2.20
CA GLU A 227 -34.36 -14.02 -1.33
C GLU A 227 -34.16 -12.52 -1.03
N GLY A 228 -35.19 -11.70 -1.21
CA GLY A 228 -35.05 -10.25 -1.09
C GLY A 228 -34.35 -9.83 0.21
N PRO A 229 -33.75 -8.63 0.27
CA PRO A 229 -32.92 -8.22 1.41
C PRO A 229 -33.66 -8.39 2.74
N LYS A 230 -33.08 -9.17 3.66
CA LYS A 230 -33.64 -9.40 5.01
C LYS A 230 -32.95 -8.48 6.02
N PRO A 231 -33.68 -7.92 7.00
CA PRO A 231 -33.06 -7.19 8.12
C PRO A 231 -31.97 -8.03 8.78
N PHE A 232 -30.78 -7.46 8.94
CA PHE A 232 -29.62 -8.15 9.48
C PHE A 232 -28.62 -7.13 10.03
N PRO A 233 -28.01 -7.34 11.21
CA PRO A 233 -26.99 -6.44 11.77
C PRO A 233 -25.66 -6.56 10.99
N ALA A 234 -25.67 -6.01 9.78
CA ALA A 234 -24.61 -6.09 8.79
C ALA A 234 -23.34 -5.38 9.26
N PHE A 235 -23.46 -4.19 9.86
CA PHE A 235 -22.31 -3.39 10.27
C PHE A 235 -21.46 -4.14 11.31
N ASP A 236 -22.09 -4.57 12.41
CA ASP A 236 -21.41 -5.26 13.52
C ASP A 236 -20.83 -6.61 13.10
N ASN A 237 -21.56 -7.36 12.27
CA ASN A 237 -21.05 -8.63 11.76
C ASN A 237 -19.88 -8.44 10.80
N PHE A 238 -19.90 -7.39 9.98
CA PHE A 238 -18.78 -7.11 9.08
C PHE A 238 -17.55 -6.67 9.87
N GLN A 239 -17.72 -5.79 10.87
CA GLN A 239 -16.65 -5.41 11.80
C GLN A 239 -15.99 -6.64 12.42
N ARG A 240 -16.80 -7.54 13.00
CA ARG A 240 -16.29 -8.77 13.62
C ARG A 240 -15.49 -9.63 12.63
N ASN A 241 -15.99 -9.78 11.40
CA ASN A 241 -15.29 -10.58 10.39
C ASN A 241 -13.98 -9.92 9.93
N LEU A 242 -13.95 -8.59 9.81
CA LEU A 242 -12.72 -7.85 9.52
C LEU A 242 -11.68 -8.06 10.63
N THR A 243 -12.09 -7.96 11.91
CA THR A 243 -11.21 -8.24 13.06
C THR A 243 -10.70 -9.68 13.07
N GLU A 244 -11.58 -10.66 12.79
CA GLU A 244 -11.20 -12.08 12.67
C GLU A 244 -10.14 -12.28 11.57
N ILE A 245 -10.32 -11.63 10.41
CA ILE A 245 -9.37 -11.68 9.28
C ILE A 245 -8.05 -10.97 9.61
N ALA A 246 -8.09 -9.79 10.22
CA ALA A 246 -6.89 -9.05 10.62
C ALA A 246 -6.06 -9.87 11.63
N THR A 247 -6.72 -10.46 12.63
CA THR A 247 -6.08 -11.37 13.59
C THR A 247 -5.47 -12.57 12.90
N GLY A 248 -6.21 -13.21 11.99
CA GLY A 248 -5.72 -14.33 11.18
C GLY A 248 -4.49 -13.97 10.34
N LEU A 249 -4.52 -12.83 9.66
CA LEU A 249 -3.38 -12.33 8.88
C LEU A 249 -2.16 -12.03 9.76
N SER A 250 -2.36 -11.51 10.97
CA SER A 250 -1.26 -11.28 11.92
C SER A 250 -0.59 -12.60 12.33
N GLU A 251 -1.39 -13.62 12.63
CA GLU A 251 -0.91 -14.96 12.98
C GLU A 251 -0.24 -15.66 11.79
N LEU A 252 -0.78 -15.46 10.58
CA LEU A 252 -0.17 -15.91 9.33
C LEU A 252 1.20 -15.26 9.12
N ASN A 253 1.31 -13.94 9.28
CA ASN A 253 2.57 -13.21 9.14
C ASN A 253 3.62 -13.74 10.10
N GLN A 254 3.31 -13.83 11.40
CA GLN A 254 4.24 -14.34 12.41
C GLN A 254 4.68 -15.77 12.14
N TRP A 255 3.78 -16.62 11.63
CA TRP A 255 4.15 -17.97 11.26
C TRP A 255 5.06 -18.00 10.02
N LEU A 256 4.74 -17.22 8.98
CA LEU A 256 5.59 -17.11 7.80
C LEU A 256 6.99 -16.57 8.14
N GLU A 257 7.11 -15.58 9.03
CA GLU A 257 8.41 -15.06 9.47
C GLU A 257 9.28 -16.16 10.11
N ARG A 258 8.65 -17.07 10.89
CA ARG A 258 9.35 -18.22 11.48
C ARG A 258 9.76 -19.25 10.44
N GLU A 259 8.85 -19.65 9.55
CA GLU A 259 9.14 -20.67 8.53
C GLU A 259 10.16 -20.20 7.49
N LEU A 260 10.09 -18.92 7.09
CA LEU A 260 10.95 -18.32 6.09
C LEU A 260 12.22 -17.69 6.69
N SER A 261 12.34 -17.67 8.03
CA SER A 261 13.49 -17.12 8.76
C SER A 261 13.85 -15.69 8.33
N ALA A 262 12.82 -14.85 8.14
CA ALA A 262 12.97 -13.46 7.71
C ALA A 262 11.92 -12.56 8.36
N ASP A 263 12.30 -11.31 8.63
CA ASP A 263 11.44 -10.29 9.21
C ASP A 263 10.64 -9.57 8.12
N SER A 264 9.32 -9.56 8.25
CA SER A 264 8.43 -9.01 7.22
C SER A 264 8.58 -7.50 7.02
N LYS A 265 8.97 -6.75 8.07
CA LYS A 265 9.18 -5.30 7.98
C LYS A 265 10.48 -4.99 7.24
N ALA A 266 11.56 -5.68 7.55
CA ALA A 266 12.84 -5.55 6.84
C ALA A 266 12.69 -5.93 5.36
N CYS A 267 11.89 -6.98 5.06
CA CYS A 267 11.55 -7.31 3.67
C CYS A 267 10.77 -6.18 2.99
N LEU A 268 9.79 -5.57 3.66
CA LEU A 268 9.04 -4.44 3.12
C LEU A 268 9.93 -3.23 2.84
N GLU A 269 10.76 -2.83 3.81
CA GLU A 269 11.72 -1.73 3.65
C GLU A 269 12.65 -1.97 2.44
N ARG A 270 13.10 -3.21 2.26
CA ARG A 270 13.94 -3.59 1.13
C ARG A 270 13.19 -3.51 -0.21
N VAL A 271 11.98 -4.06 -0.29
CA VAL A 271 11.16 -4.00 -1.51
C VAL A 271 10.87 -2.56 -1.91
N GLU A 272 10.52 -1.71 -0.94
CA GLU A 272 10.28 -0.29 -1.15
C GLU A 272 11.54 0.45 -1.60
N ALA A 273 12.71 0.17 -1.00
CA ALA A 273 13.97 0.77 -1.40
C ALA A 273 14.39 0.37 -2.83
N VAL A 274 14.23 -0.91 -3.19
CA VAL A 274 14.59 -1.44 -4.51
C VAL A 274 13.64 -0.92 -5.60
N ALA A 275 12.40 -0.57 -5.27
CA ALA A 275 11.46 0.01 -6.24
C ALA A 275 11.97 1.31 -6.90
N PHE A 276 12.87 2.04 -6.22
CA PHE A 276 13.50 3.25 -6.72
C PHE A 276 14.86 3.01 -7.40
N TYR A 277 15.28 1.76 -7.55
CA TYR A 277 16.52 1.45 -8.27
C TYR A 277 16.41 1.89 -9.73
N PRO A 278 17.52 2.39 -10.31
CA PRO A 278 17.54 2.78 -11.71
C PRO A 278 17.24 1.56 -12.60
N LYS A 279 16.33 1.75 -13.57
CA LYS A 279 16.07 0.78 -14.64
C LYS A 279 17.00 1.08 -15.81
N PHE A 280 17.99 0.21 -16.01
CA PHE A 280 18.93 0.36 -17.12
C PHE A 280 18.26 -0.08 -18.44
N ILE A 281 18.21 0.83 -19.40
CA ILE A 281 17.68 0.56 -20.76
C ILE A 281 18.79 0.31 -21.78
N ASP A 282 20.02 0.74 -21.49
CA ASP A 282 21.20 0.62 -22.35
C ASP A 282 22.48 0.52 -21.50
N PRO A 283 23.59 -0.01 -22.05
CA PRO A 283 24.91 0.05 -21.43
C PRO A 283 25.42 1.49 -21.21
N PRO A 284 26.33 1.72 -20.25
CA PRO A 284 26.95 3.03 -20.06
C PRO A 284 27.83 3.40 -21.27
N LYS A 285 27.96 4.70 -21.54
CA LYS A 285 28.86 5.23 -22.59
C LYS A 285 30.05 6.01 -22.00
N PRO A 286 31.29 5.74 -22.46
CA PRO A 286 31.72 4.55 -23.20
C PRO A 286 31.52 3.25 -22.39
N GLU A 287 31.40 2.12 -23.10
CA GLU A 287 31.18 0.79 -22.51
C GLU A 287 32.29 0.37 -21.54
N SER A 288 33.52 0.85 -21.76
CA SER A 288 34.67 0.58 -20.88
C SER A 288 34.47 1.01 -19.42
N LYS A 289 33.51 1.90 -19.14
CA LYS A 289 33.13 2.25 -17.75
C LYS A 289 32.62 1.04 -16.98
N LEU A 290 31.95 0.11 -17.67
CA LEU A 290 31.45 -1.10 -17.05
C LEU A 290 32.60 -2.00 -16.59
N ASP A 291 33.65 -2.13 -17.40
CA ASP A 291 34.84 -2.90 -17.06
C ASP A 291 35.56 -2.33 -15.83
N GLU A 292 35.60 -1.00 -15.69
CA GLU A 292 36.15 -0.34 -14.50
C GLU A 292 35.33 -0.63 -13.24
N ILE A 293 33.98 -0.53 -13.30
CA ILE A 293 33.12 -0.88 -12.16
C ILE A 293 33.27 -2.34 -11.76
N ARG A 294 33.33 -3.25 -12.75
CA ARG A 294 33.41 -4.69 -12.53
C ARG A 294 34.66 -5.11 -11.74
N LYS A 295 35.72 -4.31 -11.75
CA LYS A 295 36.90 -4.56 -10.89
C LYS A 295 36.56 -4.54 -9.40
N SER A 296 35.45 -3.92 -8.99
CA SER A 296 34.96 -3.95 -7.60
C SER A 296 34.19 -5.20 -7.22
N GLU A 297 33.77 -6.04 -8.18
CA GLU A 297 32.99 -7.24 -7.90
C GLU A 297 33.75 -8.20 -6.98
N GLY A 298 33.08 -8.67 -5.93
CA GLY A 298 33.67 -9.56 -4.92
C GLY A 298 34.64 -8.89 -3.95
N LYS A 299 34.89 -7.57 -4.04
CA LYS A 299 35.73 -6.85 -3.07
C LYS A 299 34.93 -6.31 -1.90
N THR A 300 35.59 -6.22 -0.75
CA THR A 300 35.03 -5.63 0.48
C THR A 300 35.46 -4.17 0.59
N ILE A 301 34.49 -3.27 0.78
CA ILE A 301 34.74 -1.86 1.06
C ILE A 301 35.27 -1.72 2.49
N HIS A 302 36.44 -1.09 2.65
CA HIS A 302 37.05 -0.71 3.92
C HIS A 302 36.54 0.65 4.42
N SER A 303 36.50 1.65 3.54
CA SER A 303 36.02 3.00 3.87
C SER A 303 35.48 3.71 2.63
N VAL A 304 34.69 4.77 2.86
CA VAL A 304 34.08 5.60 1.83
C VAL A 304 34.40 7.06 2.10
N GLU A 305 34.90 7.76 1.10
CA GLU A 305 35.04 9.23 1.10
C GLU A 305 34.01 9.83 0.15
N PHE A 306 33.33 10.90 0.57
CA PHE A 306 32.39 11.62 -0.28
C PHE A 306 32.51 13.13 -0.08
N GLY A 307 32.47 13.89 -1.17
CA GLY A 307 32.45 15.34 -1.07
C GLY A 307 32.67 16.05 -2.40
N ARG A 308 32.87 17.36 -2.32
CA ARG A 308 33.20 18.19 -3.49
C ARG A 308 34.64 17.98 -3.90
N VAL A 309 34.84 17.66 -5.18
CA VAL A 309 36.16 17.42 -5.76
C VAL A 309 36.86 18.76 -5.99
N LYS A 310 38.09 18.88 -5.47
CA LYS A 310 38.97 20.01 -5.79
C LYS A 310 39.36 19.92 -7.26
N THR A 311 38.83 20.83 -8.06
CA THR A 311 38.98 20.83 -9.50
C THR A 311 40.19 21.64 -9.94
N HIS A 312 40.84 21.18 -11.02
CA HIS A 312 41.79 22.00 -11.77
C HIS A 312 41.09 23.30 -12.23
N PRO A 313 41.76 24.44 -12.44
CA PRO A 313 41.13 25.70 -12.87
C PRO A 313 40.19 25.59 -14.09
N GLU A 314 40.44 24.59 -14.95
CA GLU A 314 39.65 24.28 -16.15
C GLU A 314 38.61 23.16 -15.94
N GLY A 315 38.54 22.56 -14.75
CA GLY A 315 37.63 21.46 -14.42
C GLY A 315 36.25 21.91 -13.96
N HIS A 316 35.27 21.02 -14.09
CA HIS A 316 33.90 21.24 -13.61
C HIS A 316 33.79 20.98 -12.12
N LYS A 317 33.13 21.87 -11.35
CA LYS A 317 32.78 21.58 -9.95
C LYS A 317 31.94 20.29 -9.92
N SER A 318 32.47 19.24 -9.32
CA SER A 318 31.82 17.94 -9.23
C SER A 318 31.81 17.46 -7.79
N GLU A 319 30.81 16.65 -7.46
CA GLU A 319 30.88 15.75 -6.31
C GLU A 319 31.51 14.43 -6.76
N GLY A 320 32.20 13.79 -5.82
CA GLY A 320 32.84 12.50 -6.04
C GLY A 320 32.73 11.64 -4.81
N ILE A 321 32.71 10.34 -5.04
CA ILE A 321 32.81 9.30 -4.02
C ILE A 321 34.04 8.45 -4.30
N VAL A 322 34.76 8.04 -3.26
CA VAL A 322 35.87 7.09 -3.35
C VAL A 322 35.56 5.91 -2.43
N PHE A 323 35.60 4.71 -3.00
CA PHE A 323 35.55 3.46 -2.27
C PHE A 323 36.97 2.94 -2.08
N HIS A 324 37.40 2.79 -0.84
CA HIS A 324 38.66 2.13 -0.51
C HIS A 324 38.36 0.67 -0.19
N PHE A 325 39.06 -0.27 -0.82
CA PHE A 325 38.86 -1.69 -0.61
C PHE A 325 39.88 -2.27 0.37
N THR A 326 39.52 -3.36 1.04
CA THR A 326 40.37 -4.00 2.05
C THR A 326 41.67 -4.56 1.51
N ASP A 327 41.76 -4.80 0.19
CA ASP A 327 42.98 -5.27 -0.46
C ASP A 327 43.97 -4.15 -0.83
N GLY A 328 43.65 -2.90 -0.46
CA GLY A 328 44.46 -1.72 -0.74
C GLY A 328 44.19 -1.07 -2.10
N SER A 329 43.28 -1.61 -2.91
CA SER A 329 42.80 -0.93 -4.12
C SER A 329 41.75 0.14 -3.79
N SER A 330 41.48 1.05 -4.72
CA SER A 330 40.43 2.06 -4.56
C SER A 330 39.74 2.38 -5.89
N MET A 331 38.48 2.79 -5.84
CA MET A 331 37.69 3.21 -6.99
C MET A 331 37.08 4.58 -6.72
N ASP A 332 37.29 5.54 -7.62
CA ASP A 332 36.60 6.83 -7.57
C ASP A 332 35.47 6.89 -8.60
N ILE A 333 34.32 7.43 -8.20
CA ILE A 333 33.21 7.78 -9.08
C ILE A 333 32.96 9.28 -8.95
N LYS A 334 33.08 10.01 -10.05
CA LYS A 334 32.82 11.46 -10.14
C LYS A 334 31.67 11.73 -11.08
N ILE A 335 30.88 12.74 -10.78
CA ILE A 335 29.81 13.19 -11.69
C ILE A 335 30.36 14.29 -12.59
N GLY A 336 30.38 14.05 -13.90
CA GLY A 336 30.77 15.03 -14.91
C GLY A 336 29.57 15.51 -15.72
N SER A 337 29.52 16.80 -16.06
CA SER A 337 28.54 17.36 -16.99
C SER A 337 29.24 18.00 -18.17
N ASN A 338 28.64 17.92 -19.36
CA ASN A 338 29.11 18.64 -20.54
C ASN A 338 28.61 20.10 -20.60
N ILE A 339 27.86 20.60 -19.62
CA ILE A 339 27.17 21.90 -19.70
C ILE A 339 28.11 23.08 -19.96
N ARG A 340 29.28 23.14 -19.31
CA ARG A 340 30.28 24.20 -19.56
C ARG A 340 30.96 24.04 -20.93
N ASN A 341 31.08 22.81 -21.43
CA ASN A 341 31.63 22.59 -22.78
C ASN A 341 30.67 23.14 -23.85
N LEU A 342 29.38 23.23 -23.51
CA LEU A 342 28.30 23.68 -24.38
C LEU A 342 27.94 25.16 -24.16
N SER A 343 28.18 25.73 -22.97
CA SER A 343 27.79 27.10 -22.59
C SER A 343 28.40 28.18 -23.49
N ASP A 344 29.57 27.92 -24.05
CA ASP A 344 30.35 28.92 -24.77
C ASP A 344 30.28 28.76 -26.30
N LYS A 345 29.54 27.76 -26.81
CA LYS A 345 29.73 27.30 -28.21
C LYS A 345 28.46 27.11 -29.06
N ILE A 346 27.24 27.08 -28.51
CA ILE A 346 26.05 26.70 -29.29
C ILE A 346 24.81 27.54 -28.93
N VAL A 347 24.23 28.20 -29.94
CA VAL A 347 22.87 28.77 -29.87
C VAL A 347 21.88 27.68 -30.30
N GLY A 348 20.82 27.47 -29.50
CA GLY A 348 19.78 26.48 -29.80
C GLY A 348 20.00 25.09 -29.19
N LEU A 349 20.68 25.01 -28.03
CA LEU A 349 20.81 23.77 -27.26
C LEU A 349 19.45 23.14 -26.99
N LYS A 350 19.34 21.85 -27.30
CA LYS A 350 18.22 21.01 -26.91
C LYS A 350 18.53 20.34 -25.56
N PRO A 351 17.51 19.95 -24.78
CA PRO A 351 17.71 19.20 -23.56
C PRO A 351 18.61 17.96 -23.74
N ASP A 352 18.47 17.25 -24.87
CA ASP A 352 19.25 16.04 -25.18
C ASP A 352 20.74 16.31 -25.46
N ASP A 353 21.13 17.55 -25.73
CA ASP A 353 22.54 17.92 -25.89
C ASP A 353 23.26 17.94 -24.52
N LEU A 354 22.51 18.11 -23.43
CA LEU A 354 23.04 18.08 -22.07
C LEU A 354 23.18 16.62 -21.61
N SER A 355 24.40 16.26 -21.22
CA SER A 355 24.68 14.95 -20.66
C SER A 355 25.38 15.08 -19.32
N VAL A 356 24.97 14.22 -18.40
CA VAL A 356 25.65 13.96 -17.14
C VAL A 356 26.16 12.53 -17.23
N SER A 357 27.43 12.32 -16.89
CA SER A 357 28.04 11.00 -16.96
C SER A 357 28.88 10.73 -15.72
N LEU A 358 28.87 9.48 -15.28
CA LEU A 358 29.79 9.00 -14.27
C LEU A 358 31.17 8.82 -14.90
N MET A 359 32.18 9.44 -14.28
CA MET A 359 33.59 9.23 -14.58
C MET A 359 34.14 8.29 -13.51
N ILE A 360 34.79 7.21 -13.93
CA ILE A 360 35.18 6.12 -13.05
C ILE A 360 36.66 5.88 -13.25
N SER A 361 37.42 5.87 -12.17
CA SER A 361 38.84 5.52 -12.23
C SER A 361 39.23 4.56 -11.11
N TRP A 362 40.26 3.78 -11.39
CA TRP A 362 40.71 2.69 -10.56
C TRP A 362 42.16 2.89 -10.12
N VAL A 363 42.42 2.66 -8.84
CA VAL A 363 43.75 2.66 -8.24
C VAL A 363 44.08 1.24 -7.77
N PRO A 364 45.06 0.55 -8.38
CA PRO A 364 45.45 -0.80 -7.97
C PRO A 364 46.13 -0.79 -6.60
N PRO A 365 46.17 -1.94 -5.90
CA PRO A 365 46.86 -2.03 -4.62
C PRO A 365 48.38 -1.93 -4.81
N ILE A 366 49.08 -1.47 -3.77
CA ILE A 366 50.54 -1.47 -3.77
C ILE A 366 51.01 -2.92 -3.78
N ARG A 367 51.72 -3.31 -4.85
CA ARG A 367 52.39 -4.60 -4.92
C ARG A 367 53.66 -4.53 -4.07
N ASN A 368 53.65 -5.20 -2.92
CA ASN A 368 54.88 -5.44 -2.17
C ASN A 368 55.71 -6.50 -2.92
N LYS A 369 56.99 -6.20 -3.16
CA LYS A 369 57.95 -7.11 -3.78
C LYS A 369 58.39 -8.21 -2.82
#